data_AF-A0A6N8HMM2-F1
#
_entry.id   AF-A0A6N8HMM2-F1
#
_cell.length_a   1.000
_cell.length_b   1.000
_cell.length_c   1.000
_cell.angle_alpha   90.00
_cell.angle_beta   90.00
_cell.angle_gamma   90.00
#
_symmetry.space_group_name_H-M   'P 1'
#
loop_
_entity.id
_entity.type
_entity.pdbx_description
1 polymer ?
#
loop_
_entity_poly.entity_id
_entity_poly.type
_entity_poly.pdbx_seq_one_letter_code
_entity_poly.pdbx_strand_id
1 'polypeptide(L)'
;MEYLTVPNILLGFFLFFNIALGFSIIFLERKDASATWAWLMVLLFIPIGGFLLYLIFGRRLSKRRIFTWDTKSKLGVKKAVQAQLRAIEDDEFNFKDKELAAYKDLFYMHLRNNDAIFTQDNDVRIFTDGNDKFNAMLDDLDQATDHIHLLYYIIRYDRLGKRITDTLIRKAQQGVEVRVLYDDMGSRLLSRKFIKRLRKAGAHVDAFFPPKIPR
;
A
#
# COMPACT_ATOMS: atom_id res chain seq x y z
N MET A 1 27.93 -27.57 -50.62
CA MET A 1 27.83 -26.49 -49.62
C MET A 1 26.39 -26.02 -49.61
N GLU A 2 25.59 -26.45 -48.64
CA GLU A 2 24.23 -25.92 -48.48
C GLU A 2 24.34 -24.43 -48.13
N TYR A 3 23.88 -23.57 -49.03
CA TYR A 3 23.78 -22.16 -48.76
C TYR A 3 22.82 -21.97 -47.58
N LEU A 4 23.28 -21.31 -46.53
CA LEU A 4 22.41 -20.76 -45.49
C LEU A 4 21.44 -19.80 -46.17
N THR A 5 20.24 -20.28 -46.47
CA THR A 5 19.19 -19.44 -47.03
C THR A 5 18.83 -18.37 -45.99
N VAL A 6 18.48 -17.16 -46.44
CA VAL A 6 18.09 -16.05 -45.55
C VAL A 6 17.06 -16.49 -44.49
N PRO A 7 16.05 -17.35 -44.80
CA PRO A 7 15.14 -17.90 -43.78
C PRO A 7 15.84 -18.70 -42.67
N ASN A 8 16.86 -19.50 -42.99
CA ASN A 8 17.59 -20.30 -42.01
C ASN A 8 18.43 -19.43 -41.08
N ILE A 9 19.02 -18.35 -41.61
CA ILE A 9 19.77 -17.37 -40.81
C ILE A 9 18.83 -16.65 -39.84
N LEU A 10 17.66 -16.21 -40.32
CA LEU A 10 16.64 -15.56 -39.50
C LEU A 10 16.11 -16.50 -38.41
N LEU A 11 15.85 -17.77 -38.74
CA LEU A 11 15.41 -18.78 -37.79
C LEU A 11 16.47 -19.05 -36.71
N GLY A 12 17.74 -19.17 -37.09
CA GLY A 12 18.85 -19.36 -36.16
C GLY A 12 19.00 -18.18 -35.20
N PHE A 13 18.92 -16.95 -35.71
CA PHE A 13 18.95 -15.74 -34.89
C PHE A 13 17.78 -15.69 -33.89
N PHE A 14 16.59 -16.06 -34.34
CA PHE A 14 15.38 -16.09 -33.51
C PHE A 14 15.48 -17.08 -32.35
N LEU A 15 15.95 -18.31 -32.63
CA LEU A 15 16.16 -19.34 -31.62
C LEU A 15 17.26 -18.93 -30.62
N PHE A 16 18.37 -18.37 -31.11
CA PHE A 16 19.45 -17.87 -30.27
C PHE A 16 18.96 -16.81 -29.28
N PHE A 17 18.20 -15.82 -29.77
CA PHE A 17 17.64 -14.78 -28.90
C PHE A 17 16.64 -15.34 -27.88
N ASN A 18 15.76 -16.27 -28.28
CA ASN A 18 14.81 -16.86 -27.34
C ASN A 18 15.54 -17.63 -26.21
N ILE A 19 16.56 -18.43 -26.55
CA ILE A 19 17.38 -19.16 -25.56
C ILE A 19 18.11 -18.19 -24.63
N ALA A 20 18.72 -17.13 -25.17
CA ALA A 20 19.40 -16.11 -24.38
C ALA A 20 18.45 -15.41 -23.39
N LEU A 21 17.23 -15.11 -23.84
CA LEU A 21 16.18 -14.52 -22.99
C LEU A 21 15.71 -15.51 -21.91
N GLY A 22 15.48 -16.78 -22.24
CA GLY A 22 15.13 -17.82 -21.27
C GLY A 22 16.21 -18.02 -20.21
N PHE A 23 17.48 -18.03 -20.62
CA PHE A 23 18.61 -18.09 -19.70
C PHE A 23 18.63 -16.86 -18.77
N SER A 24 18.37 -15.66 -19.29
CA SER A 24 18.33 -14.45 -18.46
C SER A 24 17.27 -14.53 -17.35
N ILE A 25 16.10 -15.12 -17.61
CA ILE A 25 15.03 -15.29 -16.60
C ILE A 25 15.48 -16.16 -15.44
N ILE A 26 16.19 -17.26 -15.71
CA ILE A 26 16.69 -18.17 -14.67
C ILE A 26 17.55 -17.42 -13.64
N PHE A 27 18.38 -16.46 -14.10
CA PHE A 27 19.19 -15.65 -13.20
C PHE A 27 18.40 -14.54 -12.50
N LEU A 28 17.38 -13.97 -13.17
CA LEU A 28 16.52 -12.94 -12.58
C LEU A 28 15.56 -13.50 -11.51
N GLU A 29 15.06 -14.73 -11.67
CA GLU A 29 13.95 -15.27 -10.88
C GLU A 29 14.38 -16.30 -9.81
N ARG A 30 15.65 -16.23 -9.41
CA ARG A 30 16.45 -17.14 -8.55
C ARG A 30 15.82 -17.69 -7.24
N LYS A 31 14.57 -17.35 -6.89
CA LYS A 31 13.91 -17.67 -5.62
C LYS A 31 12.62 -18.49 -5.74
N ASP A 32 12.06 -18.70 -6.94
CA ASP A 32 10.84 -19.51 -7.10
C ASP A 32 10.95 -20.44 -8.31
N ALA A 33 11.26 -21.72 -8.07
CA ALA A 33 11.42 -22.72 -9.11
C ALA A 33 10.16 -22.86 -9.98
N SER A 34 8.97 -22.84 -9.38
CA SER A 34 7.70 -22.98 -10.10
C SER A 34 7.42 -21.81 -11.05
N ALA A 35 7.76 -20.58 -10.65
CA ALA A 35 7.57 -19.39 -11.49
C ALA A 35 8.56 -19.40 -12.67
N THR A 36 9.82 -19.76 -12.43
CA THR A 36 10.82 -19.92 -13.49
C THR A 36 10.37 -20.93 -14.53
N TRP A 37 9.86 -22.09 -14.11
CA TRP A 37 9.35 -23.11 -15.04
C TRP A 37 8.17 -22.60 -15.87
N ALA A 38 7.23 -21.88 -15.27
CA ALA A 38 6.10 -21.31 -16.00
C ALA A 38 6.57 -20.30 -17.07
N TRP A 39 7.53 -19.42 -16.75
CA TRP A 39 8.05 -18.45 -17.71
C TRP A 39 8.93 -19.07 -18.80
N LEU A 40 9.69 -20.13 -18.48
CA LEU A 40 10.41 -20.90 -19.49
C LEU A 40 9.45 -21.55 -20.48
N MET A 41 8.33 -22.11 -20.01
CA MET A 41 7.30 -22.66 -20.89
C MET A 41 6.68 -21.58 -21.78
N VAL A 42 6.33 -20.42 -21.23
CA VAL A 42 5.77 -19.30 -22.01
C VAL A 42 6.75 -18.81 -23.09
N LEU A 43 8.05 -18.70 -22.78
CA LEU A 43 9.07 -18.34 -23.78
C LEU A 43 9.28 -19.42 -24.85
N LEU A 44 9.17 -20.70 -24.45
CA LEU A 44 9.30 -21.83 -25.38
C LEU A 44 8.14 -21.85 -26.38
N PHE A 45 6.90 -21.75 -25.90
CA PHE A 45 5.69 -21.84 -26.74
C PHE A 45 5.34 -20.53 -27.46
N ILE A 46 5.74 -19.38 -26.91
CA ILE A 46 5.50 -18.06 -27.48
C ILE A 46 6.83 -17.30 -27.56
N PRO A 47 7.69 -17.60 -28.54
CA PRO A 47 8.95 -16.90 -28.72
C PRO A 47 8.76 -15.39 -28.93
N ILE A 48 9.64 -14.57 -28.36
CA ILE A 48 9.60 -13.09 -28.33
C ILE A 48 8.39 -12.51 -27.57
N GLY A 49 7.16 -12.94 -27.90
CA GLY A 49 5.94 -12.52 -27.22
C GLY A 49 5.92 -12.88 -25.74
N GLY A 50 6.42 -14.08 -25.40
CA GLY A 50 6.58 -14.53 -24.02
C GLY A 50 7.52 -13.64 -23.21
N PHE A 51 8.52 -13.02 -23.86
CA PHE A 51 9.41 -12.07 -23.18
C PHE A 51 8.71 -10.74 -22.90
N LEU A 52 7.89 -10.24 -23.83
CA LEU A 52 7.04 -9.07 -23.57
C LEU A 52 6.06 -9.33 -22.43
N LEU A 53 5.43 -10.51 -22.40
CA LEU A 53 4.58 -10.94 -21.29
C LEU A 53 5.35 -11.02 -19.97
N TYR A 54 6.58 -11.54 -19.99
CA TYR A 54 7.44 -11.59 -18.81
C TYR A 54 7.77 -10.19 -18.28
N LEU A 55 8.04 -9.22 -19.17
CA LEU A 55 8.31 -7.84 -18.75
C LEU A 55 7.13 -7.19 -18.04
N ILE A 56 5.90 -7.53 -18.44
CA ILE A 56 4.66 -6.98 -17.88
C ILE A 56 4.25 -7.70 -16.59
N PHE A 57 4.27 -9.03 -16.60
CA PHE A 57 3.69 -9.87 -15.52
C PHE A 57 4.74 -10.63 -14.69
N GLY A 58 5.88 -10.98 -15.27
CA GLY A 58 6.90 -11.81 -14.62
C GLY A 58 7.84 -11.04 -13.69
N ARG A 59 7.97 -9.72 -13.88
CA ARG A 59 8.73 -8.88 -12.94
C ARG A 59 7.96 -8.75 -11.63
N ARG A 60 8.49 -9.36 -10.56
CA ARG A 60 8.05 -9.07 -9.19
C ARG A 60 8.10 -7.56 -8.95
N LEU A 61 7.02 -7.00 -8.43
CA LEU A 61 6.99 -5.62 -7.95
C LEU A 61 8.18 -5.41 -7.00
N SER A 62 8.88 -4.29 -7.20
CA SER A 62 10.08 -3.92 -6.45
C SER A 62 9.90 -4.17 -4.95
N LYS A 63 10.77 -5.00 -4.35
CA LYS A 63 10.82 -5.24 -2.89
C LYS A 63 11.44 -4.08 -2.11
N ARG A 64 11.60 -2.90 -2.75
CA ARG A 64 12.13 -1.73 -2.06
C ARG A 64 11.15 -1.38 -0.95
N ARG A 65 11.61 -1.45 0.30
CA ARG A 65 10.82 -0.99 1.44
C ARG A 65 10.44 0.46 1.17
N ILE A 66 9.15 0.68 0.95
CA ILE A 66 8.60 1.98 0.53
C ILE A 66 8.65 2.97 1.70
N PHE A 67 8.73 2.44 2.93
CA PHE A 67 8.81 3.22 4.15
C PHE A 67 9.88 2.66 5.08
N THR A 68 10.86 3.51 5.40
CA THR A 68 11.70 3.35 6.59
C THR A 68 10.99 4.08 7.73
N TRP A 69 10.32 3.33 8.61
CA TRP A 69 9.78 3.89 9.83
C TRP A 69 10.92 4.51 10.65
N ASP A 70 10.68 5.68 11.25
CA ASP A 70 11.62 6.28 12.19
C ASP A 70 11.90 5.30 13.34
N THR A 71 13.19 5.15 13.67
CA THR A 71 13.67 4.17 14.64
C THR A 71 13.05 4.38 16.02
N LYS A 72 12.74 5.64 16.41
CA LYS A 72 12.15 5.95 17.72
C LYS A 72 10.68 5.54 17.79
N SER A 73 9.88 5.84 16.77
CA SER A 73 8.47 5.39 16.70
C SER A 73 8.36 3.86 16.73
N LYS A 74 9.31 3.18 16.07
CA LYS A 74 9.42 1.73 16.10
C LYS A 74 9.75 1.20 17.50
N LEU A 75 10.55 1.91 18.28
CA LEU A 75 10.98 1.47 19.61
C LEU A 75 9.83 1.47 20.63
N GLY A 76 9.00 2.53 20.63
CA GLY A 76 7.86 2.64 21.54
C GLY A 76 6.81 1.56 21.32
N VAL A 77 6.36 1.41 20.06
CA VAL A 77 5.40 0.37 19.67
C VAL A 77 5.96 -1.02 19.98
N LYS A 78 7.21 -1.29 19.60
CA LYS A 78 7.83 -2.59 19.88
C LYS A 78 7.91 -2.92 21.37
N LYS A 79 8.21 -1.93 22.22
CA LYS A 79 8.27 -2.13 23.66
C LYS A 79 6.89 -2.52 24.21
N ALA A 80 5.84 -1.82 23.77
CA ALA A 80 4.46 -2.13 24.16
C ALA A 80 4.03 -3.53 23.66
N VAL A 81 4.34 -3.85 22.40
CA VAL A 81 4.09 -5.17 21.80
C VAL A 81 4.79 -6.28 22.58
N GLN A 82 6.08 -6.11 22.88
CA GLN A 82 6.85 -7.09 23.66
C GLN A 82 6.33 -7.25 25.08
N ALA A 83 5.94 -6.17 25.74
CA ALA A 83 5.36 -6.22 27.08
C ALA A 83 4.02 -6.99 27.07
N GLN A 84 3.15 -6.70 26.10
CA GLN A 84 1.87 -7.40 25.98
C GLN A 84 2.05 -8.87 25.57
N LEU A 85 3.00 -9.19 24.68
CA LEU A 85 3.33 -10.59 24.34
C LEU A 85 3.74 -11.37 25.57
N ARG A 86 4.66 -10.84 26.39
CA ARG A 86 5.09 -11.50 27.63
C ARG A 86 3.94 -11.69 28.60
N ALA A 87 3.14 -10.66 28.83
CA ALA A 87 1.97 -10.80 29.70
C ALA A 87 1.00 -11.89 29.21
N ILE A 88 0.85 -12.06 27.90
CA ILE A 88 0.02 -13.14 27.33
C ILE A 88 0.72 -14.50 27.47
N GLU A 89 2.02 -14.60 27.21
CA GLU A 89 2.82 -15.83 27.32
C GLU A 89 2.90 -16.34 28.77
N ASP A 90 3.03 -15.43 29.73
CA ASP A 90 3.16 -15.70 31.17
C ASP A 90 1.80 -15.82 31.89
N ASP A 91 0.68 -15.75 31.15
CA ASP A 91 -0.70 -15.76 31.69
C ASP A 91 -1.03 -14.62 32.67
N GLU A 92 -0.28 -13.51 32.59
CA GLU A 92 -0.46 -12.30 33.41
C GLU A 92 -1.37 -11.24 32.75
N PHE A 93 -1.74 -11.42 31.48
CA PHE A 93 -2.56 -10.45 30.76
C PHE A 93 -4.01 -10.48 31.26
N ASN A 94 -4.42 -9.40 31.94
CA ASN A 94 -5.77 -9.26 32.47
C ASN A 94 -6.77 -8.81 31.39
N PHE A 95 -7.67 -9.71 31.01
CA PHE A 95 -8.82 -9.37 30.17
C PHE A 95 -9.94 -8.74 31.03
N LYS A 96 -10.33 -7.50 30.70
CA LYS A 96 -11.44 -6.79 31.34
C LYS A 96 -12.76 -7.53 31.13
N ASP A 97 -12.97 -8.01 29.91
CA ASP A 97 -14.05 -8.93 29.58
C ASP A 97 -13.51 -10.36 29.54
N LYS A 98 -14.01 -11.19 30.45
CA LYS A 98 -13.56 -12.58 30.60
C LYS A 98 -13.93 -13.45 29.41
N GLU A 99 -14.96 -13.10 28.64
CA GLU A 99 -15.34 -13.83 27.43
C GLU A 99 -14.25 -13.69 26.35
N LEU A 100 -13.51 -12.57 26.36
CA LEU A 100 -12.42 -12.33 25.41
C LEU A 100 -11.21 -13.22 25.66
N ALA A 101 -11.04 -13.78 26.86
CA ALA A 101 -9.95 -14.70 27.15
C ALA A 101 -9.98 -15.95 26.25
N ALA A 102 -11.16 -16.37 25.77
CA ALA A 102 -11.31 -17.47 24.81
C ALA A 102 -10.64 -17.19 23.45
N TYR A 103 -10.39 -15.93 23.12
CA TYR A 103 -9.76 -15.48 21.88
C TYR A 103 -8.29 -15.08 22.04
N LYS A 104 -7.66 -15.46 23.17
CA LYS A 104 -6.25 -15.17 23.48
C LYS A 104 -5.30 -15.47 22.32
N ASP A 105 -5.46 -16.62 21.68
CA ASP A 105 -4.60 -17.05 20.56
C ASP A 105 -4.73 -16.13 19.34
N LEU A 106 -5.92 -15.60 19.08
CA LEU A 106 -6.16 -14.66 17.99
C LEU A 106 -5.43 -13.34 18.25
N PHE A 107 -5.54 -12.80 19.47
CA PHE A 107 -4.84 -11.58 19.85
C PHE A 107 -3.33 -11.78 19.80
N TYR A 108 -2.84 -12.90 20.34
CA TYR A 108 -1.44 -13.29 20.28
C TYR A 108 -0.92 -13.36 18.84
N MET A 109 -1.67 -14.00 17.93
CA MET A 109 -1.31 -14.09 16.52
C MET A 109 -1.23 -12.71 15.86
N HIS A 110 -2.21 -11.83 16.07
CA HIS A 110 -2.20 -10.48 15.50
C HIS A 110 -1.04 -9.64 16.07
N LEU A 111 -0.82 -9.72 17.38
CA LEU A 111 0.25 -9.02 18.06
C LEU A 111 1.64 -9.47 17.55
N ARG A 112 1.83 -10.79 17.41
CA ARG A 112 3.10 -11.40 16.97
C ARG A 112 3.41 -11.12 15.51
N ASN A 113 2.41 -11.17 14.63
CA ASN A 113 2.62 -11.07 13.18
C ASN A 113 2.59 -9.64 12.65
N ASN A 114 1.83 -8.74 13.30
CA ASN A 114 1.54 -7.41 12.77
C ASN A 114 1.82 -6.26 13.76
N ASP A 115 2.44 -6.53 14.92
CA ASP A 115 2.64 -5.54 15.99
C ASP A 115 1.29 -4.90 16.44
N ALA A 116 0.18 -5.63 16.30
CA ALA A 116 -1.18 -5.13 16.55
C ALA A 116 -1.54 -5.26 18.04
N ILE A 117 -1.34 -4.17 18.78
CA ILE A 117 -1.64 -4.08 20.22
C ILE A 117 -3.14 -4.24 20.46
N PHE A 118 -3.50 -5.14 21.37
CA PHE A 118 -4.87 -5.30 21.85
C PHE A 118 -5.21 -4.24 22.90
N THR A 119 -6.28 -3.48 22.65
CA THR A 119 -6.85 -2.46 23.55
C THR A 119 -8.22 -2.92 24.05
N GLN A 120 -8.58 -2.51 25.28
CA GLN A 120 -9.81 -3.00 25.93
C GLN A 120 -10.83 -1.91 26.24
N ASP A 121 -10.43 -0.63 26.16
CA ASP A 121 -11.28 0.53 26.47
C ASP A 121 -11.69 1.26 25.19
N ASN A 122 -12.23 0.51 24.23
CA ASN A 122 -12.65 1.06 22.95
C ASN A 122 -14.14 1.42 23.01
N ASP A 123 -14.49 2.60 22.51
CA ASP A 123 -15.86 2.94 22.14
C ASP A 123 -16.02 2.79 20.62
N VAL A 124 -17.08 2.12 20.18
CA VAL A 124 -17.28 1.76 18.78
C VAL A 124 -18.65 2.22 18.33
N ARG A 125 -18.65 3.19 17.42
CA ARG A 125 -19.85 3.63 16.71
C ARG A 125 -19.88 3.03 15.31
N ILE A 126 -20.93 2.26 15.00
CA ILE A 126 -21.13 1.64 13.70
C ILE A 126 -21.99 2.56 12.82
N PHE A 127 -21.55 2.81 11.60
CA PHE A 127 -22.32 3.53 10.59
C PHE A 127 -22.74 2.58 9.47
N THR A 128 -24.04 2.53 9.19
CA THR A 128 -24.60 1.76 8.07
C THR A 128 -25.02 2.65 6.89
N ASP A 129 -25.05 3.97 7.07
CA ASP A 129 -25.30 4.96 6.02
C ASP A 129 -24.09 5.88 5.79
N GLY A 130 -23.85 6.23 4.53
CA GLY A 130 -22.74 7.09 4.14
C GLY A 130 -22.89 8.54 4.63
N ASN A 131 -24.10 9.10 4.61
CA ASN A 131 -24.33 10.48 5.04
C ASN A 131 -24.06 10.62 6.54
N ASP A 132 -24.54 9.68 7.35
CA ASP A 132 -24.30 9.67 8.80
C ASP A 132 -22.80 9.61 9.10
N LYS A 133 -22.09 8.70 8.44
CA LYS A 133 -20.63 8.56 8.57
C LYS A 133 -19.90 9.85 8.20
N PHE A 134 -20.25 10.49 7.09
CA PHE A 134 -19.53 11.67 6.61
C PHE A 134 -19.92 12.95 7.36
N ASN A 135 -21.14 13.05 7.88
CA ASN A 135 -21.52 14.15 8.76
C ASN A 135 -20.79 14.05 10.09
N ALA A 136 -20.77 12.88 10.75
CA ALA A 136 -20.00 12.68 11.97
C ALA A 136 -18.51 12.98 11.78
N MET A 137 -17.92 12.50 10.67
CA MET A 137 -16.54 12.83 10.32
C MET A 137 -16.31 14.34 10.14
N LEU A 138 -17.22 15.06 9.51
CA LEU A 138 -17.07 16.50 9.34
C LEU A 138 -17.13 17.23 10.68
N ASP A 139 -17.96 16.76 11.61
CA ASP A 139 -18.04 17.29 12.96
C ASP A 139 -16.73 17.04 13.74
N ASP A 140 -16.14 15.84 13.60
CA ASP A 140 -14.82 15.51 14.19
C ASP A 140 -13.72 16.42 13.61
N LEU A 141 -13.72 16.63 12.29
CA LEU A 141 -12.78 17.52 11.62
C LEU A 141 -12.94 18.97 12.08
N ASP A 142 -14.17 19.42 12.33
CA ASP A 142 -14.45 20.78 12.78
C ASP A 142 -13.92 21.03 14.20
N GLN A 143 -14.10 20.04 15.08
CA GLN A 143 -13.72 20.08 16.49
C GLN A 143 -12.22 19.84 16.74
N ALA A 144 -11.48 19.28 15.78
CA ALA A 144 -10.06 18.99 15.94
C ALA A 144 -9.24 20.24 16.32
N THR A 145 -8.40 20.14 17.34
CA THR A 145 -7.60 21.29 17.85
C THR A 145 -6.11 21.16 17.64
N ASP A 146 -5.59 19.95 17.42
CA ASP A 146 -4.15 19.68 17.36
C ASP A 146 -3.73 19.22 15.96
N HIS A 147 -4.26 18.07 15.50
CA HIS A 147 -3.94 17.53 14.18
C HIS A 147 -5.13 16.83 13.50
N ILE A 148 -5.05 16.74 12.17
CA ILE A 148 -5.93 15.98 11.29
C ILE A 148 -5.04 15.20 10.32
N HIS A 149 -5.10 13.87 10.40
CA HIS A 149 -4.44 12.97 9.45
C HIS A 149 -5.48 12.20 8.64
N LEU A 150 -5.50 12.41 7.33
CA LEU A 150 -6.52 11.86 6.45
C LEU A 150 -5.87 10.98 5.37
N LEU A 151 -6.19 9.69 5.37
CA LEU A 151 -5.73 8.71 4.40
C LEU A 151 -6.91 8.13 3.61
N TYR A 152 -6.95 8.35 2.30
CA TYR A 152 -8.06 7.87 1.45
C TYR A 152 -7.58 7.27 0.14
N TYR A 153 -8.24 6.19 -0.27
CA TYR A 153 -8.01 5.57 -1.58
C TYR A 153 -8.53 6.46 -2.72
N ILE A 154 -9.74 7.02 -2.59
CA ILE A 154 -10.32 7.92 -3.61
C ILE A 154 -10.67 9.25 -2.98
N ILE A 155 -10.09 10.32 -3.53
CA ILE A 155 -10.53 11.69 -3.29
C ILE A 155 -11.08 12.26 -4.60
N ARG A 156 -12.28 12.81 -4.54
CA ARG A 156 -12.94 13.50 -5.65
C ARG A 156 -13.33 14.91 -5.25
N TYR A 157 -13.34 15.81 -6.22
CA TYR A 157 -13.85 17.17 -6.02
C TYR A 157 -15.34 17.25 -6.37
N ASP A 158 -16.17 16.56 -5.58
CA ASP A 158 -17.62 16.63 -5.62
C ASP A 158 -18.17 17.44 -4.43
N ARG A 159 -19.50 17.43 -4.20
CA ARG A 159 -20.13 18.18 -3.11
C ARG A 159 -19.55 17.81 -1.74
N LEU A 160 -19.28 16.52 -1.51
CA LEU A 160 -18.72 16.04 -0.26
C LEU A 160 -17.23 16.39 -0.15
N GLY A 161 -16.46 16.09 -1.20
CA GLY A 161 -15.03 16.42 -1.22
C GLY A 161 -14.76 17.91 -1.04
N LYS A 162 -15.63 18.77 -1.58
CA LYS A 162 -15.57 20.22 -1.36
C LYS A 162 -15.78 20.58 0.13
N ARG A 163 -16.83 20.04 0.79
CA ARG A 163 -17.08 20.28 2.23
C ARG A 163 -15.91 19.87 3.11
N ILE A 164 -15.36 18.66 2.86
CA ILE A 164 -14.19 18.16 3.59
C ILE A 164 -13.02 19.12 3.39
N THR A 165 -12.75 19.51 2.14
CA THR A 165 -11.60 20.35 1.80
C THR A 165 -11.69 21.74 2.37
N ASP A 166 -12.85 22.37 2.28
CA ASP A 166 -13.06 23.70 2.83
C ASP A 166 -12.91 23.67 4.37
N THR A 167 -13.30 22.56 5.02
CA THR A 167 -13.03 22.32 6.45
C THR A 167 -11.53 22.17 6.70
N LEU A 168 -10.83 21.30 5.98
CA LEU A 168 -9.38 21.10 6.13
C LEU A 168 -8.57 22.39 5.92
N ILE A 169 -8.93 23.19 4.91
CA ILE A 169 -8.31 24.51 4.66
C ILE A 169 -8.48 25.43 5.87
N ARG A 170 -9.70 25.52 6.39
CA ARG A 170 -10.02 26.37 7.54
C ARG A 170 -9.27 25.91 8.79
N LYS A 171 -9.20 24.60 9.05
CA LYS A 171 -8.45 24.04 10.19
C LYS A 171 -6.94 24.28 10.06
N ALA A 172 -6.37 24.09 8.87
CA ALA A 172 -4.96 24.40 8.62
C ALA A 172 -4.65 25.89 8.87
N GLN A 173 -5.53 26.79 8.45
CA GLN A 173 -5.40 28.23 8.71
C GLN A 173 -5.56 28.61 10.18
N GLN A 174 -6.26 27.79 10.98
CA GLN A 174 -6.36 27.93 12.44
C GLN A 174 -5.13 27.39 13.17
N GLY A 175 -4.14 26.82 12.46
CA GLY A 175 -2.92 26.27 13.05
C GLY A 175 -3.00 24.78 13.39
N VAL A 176 -4.11 24.10 13.08
CA VAL A 176 -4.21 22.63 13.22
C VAL A 176 -3.31 21.97 12.17
N GLU A 177 -2.51 21.00 12.57
CA GLU A 177 -1.66 20.26 11.64
C GLU A 177 -2.51 19.38 10.72
N VAL A 178 -2.53 19.67 9.42
CA VAL A 178 -3.31 18.89 8.45
C VAL A 178 -2.38 18.12 7.52
N ARG A 179 -2.47 16.78 7.54
CA ARG A 179 -1.78 15.89 6.61
C ARG A 179 -2.77 15.03 5.83
N VAL A 180 -2.68 15.06 4.50
CA VAL A 180 -3.54 14.29 3.60
C VAL A 180 -2.67 13.40 2.73
N LEU A 181 -2.92 12.09 2.79
CA LEU A 181 -2.33 11.10 1.91
C LEU A 181 -3.43 10.45 1.06
N TYR A 182 -3.23 10.43 -0.26
CA TYR A 182 -4.22 9.88 -1.19
C TYR A 182 -3.59 8.96 -2.23
N ASP A 183 -4.32 7.97 -2.73
CA ASP A 183 -3.85 7.15 -3.84
C ASP A 183 -4.00 7.89 -5.18
N ASP A 184 -2.90 8.09 -5.91
CA ASP A 184 -2.89 8.89 -7.15
C ASP A 184 -3.65 8.20 -8.28
N MET A 185 -3.58 6.86 -8.34
CA MET A 185 -4.29 6.09 -9.35
C MET A 185 -5.80 6.13 -9.12
N GLY A 186 -6.25 5.85 -7.89
CA GLY A 186 -7.65 5.95 -7.47
C GLY A 186 -8.21 7.36 -7.59
N SER A 187 -7.38 8.38 -7.32
CA SER A 187 -7.75 9.80 -7.37
C SER A 187 -7.39 10.49 -8.68
N ARG A 188 -7.36 9.75 -9.80
CA ARG A 188 -6.92 10.27 -11.10
C ARG A 188 -7.66 11.51 -11.62
N LEU A 189 -8.88 11.76 -11.14
CA LEU A 189 -9.72 12.92 -11.49
C LEU A 189 -9.52 14.11 -10.55
N LEU A 190 -8.64 13.99 -9.54
CA LEU A 190 -8.36 15.05 -8.59
C LEU A 190 -7.56 16.16 -9.26
N SER A 191 -8.12 17.36 -9.29
CA SER A 191 -7.45 18.48 -9.96
C SER A 191 -6.20 18.95 -9.20
N ARG A 192 -5.15 19.34 -9.92
CA ARG A 192 -3.97 19.99 -9.32
C ARG A 192 -4.31 21.27 -8.57
N LYS A 193 -5.31 22.00 -9.05
CA LYS A 193 -5.82 23.23 -8.39
C LYS A 193 -6.32 22.92 -6.98
N PHE A 194 -7.00 21.79 -6.80
CA PHE A 194 -7.49 21.34 -5.50
C PHE A 194 -6.35 21.07 -4.52
N ILE A 195 -5.35 20.29 -4.94
CA ILE A 195 -4.16 19.99 -4.12
C ILE A 195 -3.41 21.29 -3.77
N LYS A 196 -3.25 22.19 -4.74
CA LYS A 196 -2.59 23.49 -4.55
C LYS A 196 -3.33 24.36 -3.53
N ARG A 197 -4.67 24.33 -3.48
CA ARG A 197 -5.46 25.06 -2.49
C ARG A 197 -5.15 24.59 -1.06
N LEU A 198 -5.15 23.29 -0.83
CA LEU A 198 -4.81 22.71 0.47
C LEU A 198 -3.38 23.06 0.89
N ARG A 199 -2.40 22.87 0.00
CA ARG A 199 -1.00 23.22 0.27
C ARG A 199 -0.81 24.70 0.58
N LYS A 200 -1.51 25.58 -0.15
CA LYS A 200 -1.47 27.03 0.11
C LYS A 200 -2.05 27.41 1.47
N ALA A 201 -2.99 26.62 2.00
CA ALA A 201 -3.58 26.83 3.31
C ALA A 201 -2.70 26.33 4.48
N GLY A 202 -1.55 25.69 4.19
CA GLY A 202 -0.66 25.13 5.19
C GLY A 202 -0.77 23.61 5.37
N ALA A 203 -1.66 22.93 4.64
CA ALA A 203 -1.78 21.47 4.73
C ALA A 203 -0.67 20.74 3.97
N HIS A 204 -0.14 19.67 4.56
CA HIS A 204 0.75 18.73 3.90
C HIS A 204 -0.10 17.75 3.08
N VAL A 205 0.10 17.70 1.76
CA VAL A 205 -0.67 16.83 0.88
C VAL A 205 0.28 16.08 -0.02
N ASP A 206 0.27 14.75 0.06
CA ASP A 206 1.11 13.88 -0.75
C ASP A 206 0.33 12.71 -1.35
N ALA A 207 0.87 12.19 -2.44
CA ALA A 207 0.29 11.08 -3.18
C ALA A 207 1.04 9.78 -2.84
N PHE A 208 0.28 8.71 -2.61
CA PHE A 208 0.78 7.36 -2.52
C PHE A 208 0.97 6.79 -3.94
N PHE A 209 2.15 6.23 -4.20
CA PHE A 209 2.57 5.73 -5.53
C PHE A 209 2.27 6.68 -6.71
N PRO A 210 2.82 7.90 -6.73
CA PRO A 210 2.68 8.75 -7.90
C PRO A 210 3.31 8.06 -9.13
N PRO A 211 2.69 8.16 -10.32
CA PRO A 211 3.26 7.62 -11.55
C PRO A 211 4.59 8.31 -11.85
N LYS A 212 5.53 7.57 -12.44
CA LYS A 212 6.86 8.10 -12.79
C LYS A 212 6.80 9.28 -13.76
N ILE A 213 5.74 9.36 -14.57
CA ILE A 213 5.51 10.45 -15.51
C ILE A 213 4.41 11.33 -14.89
N PRO A 214 4.73 12.59 -14.52
CA PRO A 214 3.73 13.54 -14.05
C PRO A 214 2.70 13.78 -15.16
N ARG A 215 1.42 13.91 -14.78
CA ARG A 215 0.35 14.27 -15.73
C ARG A 215 0.35 15.75 -16.12
#